data_AF-A0A101W439-F1
#
_entry.id   AF-A0A101W439-F1
#
_cell.length_a   1.000
_cell.length_b   1.000
_cell.length_c   1.000
_cell.angle_alpha   90.00
_cell.angle_beta   90.00
_cell.angle_gamma   90.00
#
_symmetry.space_group_name_H-M   'P 1'
#
loop_
_entity.id
_entity.type
_entity.pdbx_description
1 polymer ?
#
loop_
_entity_poly.entity_id
_entity_poly.type
_entity_poly.pdbx_seq_one_letter_code
_entity_poly.pdbx_strand_id
1 'polypeptide(L)' 'MENNVFKTLDTNLAAYLLCNGAEYIEARKEENKCVFVFSKDEKTMEMFNKFKSDSWLKNYNDNKKFCLNTIRDVKNQQV' A
#
# COMPACT_ATOMS: atom_id res chain seq x y z
N MET A 1 -9.42 20.12 8.06
CA MET A 1 -10.03 18.83 7.64
C MET A 1 -8.88 17.90 7.29
N GLU A 2 -8.38 17.11 8.24
CA GLU A 2 -7.08 16.40 8.10
C GLU A 2 -7.17 14.87 8.16
N ASN A 3 -8.37 14.28 8.28
CA ASN A 3 -8.54 12.86 8.61
C ASN A 3 -9.00 11.93 7.48
N ASN A 4 -8.98 12.38 6.21
CA ASN A 4 -9.53 11.60 5.10
C ASN A 4 -8.51 10.71 4.37
N VAL A 5 -7.27 10.59 4.89
CA VAL A 5 -6.22 9.80 4.24
C VAL A 5 -5.66 8.73 5.15
N PHE A 6 -5.38 7.56 4.57
CA PHE A 6 -4.67 6.46 5.21
C PHE A 6 -3.23 6.48 4.69
N LYS A 7 -2.26 6.53 5.61
CA LYS A 7 -0.83 6.56 5.28
C LYS A 7 -0.15 5.32 5.78
N THR A 8 0.74 4.74 4.98
CA THR A 8 1.58 3.63 5.40
C THR A 8 3.00 3.76 4.86
N LEU A 9 3.97 3.34 5.68
CA LEU A 9 5.37 3.13 5.30
C LEU A 9 5.65 1.66 4.95
N ASP A 10 4.73 0.76 5.28
CA ASP A 10 4.86 -0.67 5.04
C ASP A 10 4.55 -0.97 3.57
N THR A 11 5.57 -1.38 2.83
CA THR A 11 5.48 -1.72 1.40
C THR A 11 4.59 -2.92 1.13
N ASN A 12 4.50 -3.88 2.05
CA ASN A 12 3.65 -5.06 1.89
C ASN A 12 2.19 -4.67 2.08
N LEU A 13 1.89 -3.84 3.10
CA LEU A 13 0.56 -3.29 3.28
C LEU A 13 0.15 -2.42 2.09
N ALA A 14 1.03 -1.53 1.63
CA ALA A 14 0.75 -0.68 0.48
C ALA A 14 0.45 -1.51 -0.77
N ALA A 15 1.25 -2.53 -1.05
CA ALA A 15 1.03 -3.39 -2.20
C ALA A 15 -0.24 -4.25 -2.07
N TYR A 16 -0.55 -4.74 -0.86
CA TYR A 16 -1.81 -5.43 -0.60
C TYR A 16 -3.02 -4.53 -0.86
N LEU A 17 -2.99 -3.29 -0.36
CA LEU A 17 -4.06 -2.31 -0.59
C LEU A 17 -4.23 -2.01 -2.09
N LEU A 18 -3.13 -1.80 -2.81
CA LEU A 18 -3.13 -1.58 -4.27
C LEU A 18 -3.74 -2.77 -5.01
N CYS A 19 -3.30 -4.00 -4.71
CA CYS A 19 -3.76 -5.20 -5.41
C CYS A 19 -5.24 -5.52 -5.13
N ASN A 20 -5.77 -5.09 -3.99
CA ASN A 20 -7.18 -5.30 -3.64
C ASN A 20 -8.08 -4.12 -4.04
N GLY A 21 -7.54 -3.07 -4.63
CA GLY A 21 -8.30 -1.94 -5.18
C GLY A 21 -8.72 -0.91 -4.13
N ALA A 22 -7.87 -0.67 -3.12
CA ALA A 22 -7.96 0.54 -2.30
C ALA A 22 -7.70 1.78 -3.18
N GLU A 23 -8.34 2.89 -2.84
CA GLU A 23 -8.19 4.14 -3.58
C GLU A 23 -6.82 4.77 -3.26
N TYR A 24 -5.86 4.56 -4.16
CA TYR A 24 -4.52 5.12 -4.08
C TYR A 24 -4.51 6.58 -4.52
N ILE A 25 -3.88 7.45 -3.72
CA ILE A 25 -3.75 8.87 -4.00
C ILE A 25 -2.37 9.16 -4.56
N GLU A 26 -1.33 8.87 -3.78
CA GLU A 26 0.05 9.17 -4.15
C GLU A 26 1.06 8.39 -3.33
N ALA A 27 2.32 8.41 -3.79
CA ALA A 27 3.48 8.04 -2.99
C ALA A 27 4.40 9.25 -2.96
N ARG A 28 4.78 9.68 -1.75
CA ARG A 28 5.59 10.89 -1.56
C ARG A 28 6.72 10.64 -0.57
N LYS A 29 7.76 11.47 -0.66
CA LYS A 29 8.89 11.44 0.26
C LYS A 29 8.60 12.33 1.47
N GLU A 30 8.47 11.74 2.65
CA GLU A 30 8.40 12.46 3.93
C GLU A 30 9.58 12.00 4.79
N GLU A 31 10.37 12.93 5.33
CA GLU A 31 11.49 12.61 6.25
C GLU A 31 12.45 11.50 5.74
N ASN A 32 12.83 11.56 4.45
CA ASN A 32 13.64 10.54 3.78
C ASN A 32 13.02 9.13 3.66
N LYS A 33 11.73 8.98 3.94
CA LYS A 33 10.98 7.74 3.77
C LYS A 33 9.94 7.89 2.67
N CYS A 34 9.64 6.80 1.97
CA CYS A 34 8.54 6.74 1.02
C CYS A 34 7.24 6.44 1.78
N VAL A 35 6.28 7.36 1.72
CA VAL A 35 4.95 7.22 2.32
C VAL A 35 3.94 6.96 1.22
N PHE A 36 3.18 5.88 1.34
CA PHE A 36 2.06 5.59 0.47
C PHE A 36 0.79 6.16 1.08
N VAL A 37 0.04 6.91 0.29
CA VAL A 37 -1.16 7.64 0.71
C VAL A 37 -2.36 7.07 -0.05
N PHE A 38 -3.38 6.68 0.70
CA PHE A 38 -4.65 6.15 0.22
C PHE A 38 -5.79 7.00 0.77
N SER A 39 -6.96 6.92 0.14
CA SER A 39 -8.22 7.41 0.72
C SER A 39 -8.53 6.62 1.98
N LYS A 40 -9.03 7.28 3.03
CA LYS A 40 -9.46 6.62 4.27
C LYS A 40 -10.95 6.32 4.22
N ASP A 41 -11.37 5.59 3.18
CA ASP A 41 -12.73 5.12 3.01
C ASP A 41 -12.97 3.77 3.72
N GLU A 42 -14.23 3.36 3.77
CA GLU A 42 -14.63 2.09 4.39
C GLU A 42 -13.91 0.90 3.76
N LYS A 43 -13.76 0.91 2.44
CA LYS A 43 -13.10 -0.14 1.66
C LYS A 43 -11.62 -0.30 2.03
N THR A 44 -10.87 0.80 2.10
CA THR A 44 -9.45 0.79 2.49
C THR A 44 -9.29 0.31 3.92
N MET A 45 -10.18 0.73 4.83
CA MET A 45 -10.15 0.28 6.22
C MET A 45 -10.53 -1.20 6.39
N GLU A 46 -11.48 -1.71 5.60
CA GLU A 46 -11.83 -3.13 5.55
C GLU A 46 -10.63 -3.98 5.11
N MET A 47 -9.95 -3.57 4.04
CA MET A 47 -8.75 -4.26 3.55
C MET A 47 -7.61 -4.22 4.57
N PHE A 48 -7.39 -3.09 5.22
CA PHE A 48 -6.41 -2.97 6.29
C PHE A 48 -6.69 -3.93 7.45
N ASN A 49 -7.96 -4.08 7.84
CA ASN A 49 -8.35 -5.03 8.88
C ASN A 49 -8.14 -6.49 8.43
N LYS A 50 -8.47 -6.81 7.18
CA LYS A 50 -8.19 -8.14 6.58
C LYS A 50 -6.70 -8.45 6.59
N PHE A 51 -5.86 -7.50 6.17
CA PHE A 51 -4.40 -7.63 6.23
C PHE A 51 -3.88 -7.86 7.65
N LYS A 52 -4.48 -7.23 8.66
CA LYS A 52 -4.11 -7.44 10.07
C LYS A 52 -4.46 -8.84 10.57
N SER A 53 -5.61 -9.37 10.18
CA SER A 53 -6.04 -10.72 10.57
C SER A 53 -5.30 -11.82 9.83
N ASP A 54 -4.75 -11.53 8.65
CA ASP A 54 -4.06 -12.51 7.83
C ASP A 54 -2.58 -12.64 8.25
N SER A 55 -2.30 -13.67 9.06
CA SER A 55 -0.96 -14.01 9.53
C SER A 55 -0.05 -14.55 8.43
N TRP A 56 -0.62 -15.05 7.33
CA TRP A 56 0.11 -15.61 6.20
C TRP A 56 0.71 -14.49 5.34
N LEU A 57 -0.05 -13.43 5.08
CA LEU A 57 0.42 -12.24 4.35
C LEU A 57 1.51 -11.46 5.08
N LYS A 58 1.52 -11.47 6.42
CA LYS A 58 2.58 -10.85 7.23
C LYS A 58 3.94 -11.56 7.07
N ASN A 59 3.95 -12.84 6.72
CA ASN A 59 5.16 -13.68 6.63
C ASN A 59 5.64 -13.92 5.19
N TYR A 60 4.96 -13.41 4.16
CA TYR A 60 5.12 -13.88 2.79
C TYR A 60 6.23 -13.16 2.01
N ASN A 61 7.44 -13.74 2.04
CA ASN A 61 8.59 -13.34 1.21
C ASN A 61 8.33 -13.40 -0.31
N ASP A 62 7.39 -14.22 -0.79
CA ASP A 62 7.16 -14.42 -2.23
C ASP A 62 6.24 -13.37 -2.86
N ASN A 63 5.21 -12.91 -2.13
CA ASN A 63 4.38 -11.78 -2.56
C ASN A 63 5.17 -10.47 -2.58
N LYS A 64 6.21 -10.36 -1.75
CA LYS A 64 7.14 -9.22 -1.77
C LYS A 64 7.83 -9.09 -3.13
N LYS A 65 8.20 -10.20 -3.78
CA LYS A 65 8.84 -10.19 -5.11
C LYS A 65 7.86 -9.74 -6.19
N PHE A 66 6.62 -10.25 -6.15
CA PHE A 66 5.56 -9.82 -7.06
C PHE A 66 5.24 -8.33 -6.87
N CYS A 67 5.01 -7.89 -5.64
CA CYS A 67 4.67 -6.52 -5.30
C CYS A 67 5.80 -5.52 -5.63
N LEU A 68 7.06 -5.88 -5.34
CA LEU A 68 8.23 -5.07 -5.70
C LEU A 68 8.38 -4.94 -7.21
N ASN A 69 8.13 -6.01 -7.97
CA ASN A 69 8.15 -5.96 -9.43
C ASN A 69 7.03 -5.07 -9.97
N THR A 70 5.80 -5.21 -9.47
CA THR A 70 4.68 -4.36 -9.88
C THR A 70 4.92 -2.89 -9.57
N ILE A 71 5.46 -2.55 -8.39
CA ILE A 71 5.82 -1.15 -8.04
C ILE A 71 6.94 -0.63 -8.95
N ARG A 72 7.93 -1.46 -9.29
CA ARG A 72 9.01 -1.10 -10.22
C ARG A 72 8.47 -0.82 -11.62
N ASP A 73 7.55 -1.65 -12.10
CA ASP A 73 6.99 -1.54 -13.44
C ASP A 73 6.10 -0.30 -13.56
N VAL A 74 5.30 0.02 -12.54
CA VAL A 74 4.53 1.27 -12.48
C VAL A 74 5.45 2.50 -12.49
N LYS A 75 6.59 2.46 -11.77
CA LYS A 75 7.58 3.56 -11.79
C LYS A 75 8.21 3.77 -13.17
N ASN A 76 8.44 2.69 -13.93
CA ASN A 76 9.05 2.76 -15.25
C ASN A 76 8.07 3.25 -16.34
N GLN A 77 6.77 3.24 -16.08
CA GLN A 77 5.74 3.73 -17.01
C GLN A 77 5.52 5.25 -16.93
N GLN A 78 6.19 5.96 -16.03
CA GLN A 78 6.14 7.42 -15.90
C GLN A 78 7.35 8.14 -16.52
N VAL A 79 8.08 7.48 -17.43
CA VAL A 79 9.16 8.06 -18.25
C VAL A 79 8.74 8.15 -19.70
#